data_AF-A0A0S2LYX6-F1
#
_entry.id   AF-A0A0S2LYX6-F1
#
_cell.length_a   1.000
_cell.length_b   1.000
_cell.length_c   1.000
_cell.angle_alpha   90.00
_cell.angle_beta   90.00
_cell.angle_gamma   90.00
#
_symmetry.space_group_name_H-M   'P 1'
#
loop_
_entity.id
_entity.type
_entity.pdbx_description
1 polymer ?
#
loop_
_entity_poly.entity_id
_entity_poly.type
_entity_poly.pdbx_seq_one_letter_code
_entity_poly.pdbx_strand_id
1 'polypeptide(L)'
;MMTEYKKPRGLLAYMTPGLLAFIVGSVVVIVFSFFAWFFSDAQVHYRNADRDRPNSAPKQPLEPVEEIEYTTPPRQGLRSLEEIERKTLARESLQHVEENYEPSDQEIEEANRESWEKVFGKGWSCLYAPTMNENWHDDVSCTDGVNAHRPNLLADWGFVTEDDMRAAAQEYESYLNSGGTP
;
A
#
# COMPACT_ATOMS: atom_id res chain seq x y z
N MET A 1 38.39 -47.29 9.53
CA MET A 1 37.58 -46.79 10.67
C MET A 1 36.24 -46.32 10.11
N MET A 2 35.19 -47.12 10.27
CA MET A 2 33.84 -46.79 9.82
C MET A 2 33.12 -46.06 10.96
N THR A 3 32.73 -44.81 10.75
CA THR A 3 31.95 -44.03 11.70
C THR A 3 30.47 -44.40 11.61
N GLU A 4 29.95 -44.95 12.70
CA GLU A 4 28.53 -45.26 12.92
C GLU A 4 27.70 -43.97 12.86
N TYR A 5 26.73 -43.88 11.94
CA TYR A 5 25.83 -42.72 11.82
C TYR A 5 24.62 -42.91 12.75
N LYS A 6 24.62 -42.19 13.88
CA LYS A 6 23.55 -42.25 14.88
C LYS A 6 22.38 -41.34 14.46
N LYS A 7 21.25 -41.95 14.09
CA LYS A 7 20.01 -41.27 13.68
C LYS A 7 19.49 -40.32 14.78
N PRO A 8 19.30 -39.01 14.51
CA PRO A 8 18.77 -38.09 15.52
C PRO A 8 17.31 -38.42 15.80
N ARG A 9 16.98 -38.62 17.08
CA ARG A 9 15.58 -38.74 17.53
C ARG A 9 14.96 -37.34 17.44
N GLY A 10 13.87 -37.22 16.68
CA GLY A 10 13.21 -35.96 16.37
C GLY A 10 12.76 -35.20 17.63
N LEU A 11 12.79 -33.87 17.52
CA LEU A 11 12.52 -32.89 18.57
C LEU A 11 11.13 -33.00 19.24
N LEU A 12 10.24 -33.82 18.69
CA LEU A 12 8.86 -34.01 19.17
C LEU A 12 8.77 -34.79 20.49
N ALA A 13 9.85 -35.43 20.96
CA ALA A 13 9.83 -36.24 22.18
C ALA A 13 9.82 -35.42 23.49
N TYR A 14 9.97 -34.08 23.42
CA TYR A 14 10.11 -33.22 24.59
C TYR A 14 8.99 -32.17 24.77
N MET A 15 7.92 -32.20 23.97
CA MET A 15 6.79 -31.32 24.20
C MET A 15 5.91 -31.90 25.32
N THR A 16 5.99 -31.31 26.50
CA THR A 16 4.99 -31.54 27.54
C THR A 16 3.63 -31.02 27.06
N PRO A 17 2.51 -31.64 27.49
CA PRO A 17 1.17 -31.23 27.04
C PRO A 17 0.87 -29.75 27.32
N GLY A 18 1.51 -29.15 28.33
CA GLY A 18 1.42 -27.71 28.61
C GLY A 18 2.03 -26.82 27.52
N LEU A 19 3.15 -27.24 26.92
CA LEU A 19 3.81 -26.48 25.85
C LEU A 19 2.97 -26.48 24.56
N LEU A 20 2.33 -27.62 24.26
CA LEU A 20 1.46 -27.75 23.09
C LEU A 20 0.21 -26.87 23.22
N ALA A 21 -0.41 -26.83 24.41
CA ALA A 21 -1.53 -25.95 24.69
C ALA A 21 -1.15 -24.46 24.58
N PHE A 22 0.06 -24.09 25.01
CA PHE A 22 0.55 -22.71 24.92
C PHE A 22 0.77 -22.27 23.47
N ILE A 23 1.33 -23.15 22.63
CA ILE A 23 1.53 -22.88 21.20
C ILE A 23 0.18 -22.70 20.50
N VAL A 24 -0.76 -23.61 20.73
CA VAL A 24 -2.10 -23.52 20.12
C VAL A 24 -2.84 -22.26 20.57
N GLY A 25 -2.79 -21.94 21.87
CA GLY A 25 -3.37 -20.70 22.40
C GLY A 25 -2.75 -19.45 21.78
N SER A 26 -1.43 -19.44 21.62
CA SER A 26 -0.71 -18.31 21.02
C SER A 26 -1.09 -18.11 19.55
N VAL A 27 -1.22 -19.19 18.78
CA VAL A 27 -1.64 -19.11 17.37
C VAL A 27 -3.05 -18.54 17.25
N VAL A 28 -3.98 -18.95 18.11
CA VAL A 28 -5.36 -18.43 18.10
C VAL A 28 -5.39 -16.92 18.37
N VAL A 29 -4.62 -16.43 19.36
CA VAL A 29 -4.53 -14.99 19.69
C VAL A 29 -3.92 -14.18 18.54
N ILE A 30 -2.89 -14.72 17.88
CA ILE A 30 -2.25 -14.07 16.75
C ILE A 30 -3.23 -13.98 15.57
N VAL A 31 -3.90 -15.08 15.21
CA VAL A 31 -4.88 -15.10 14.11
C VAL A 31 -6.02 -14.12 14.39
N PHE A 32 -6.53 -14.08 15.62
CA PHE A 32 -7.62 -13.18 16.00
C PHE A 32 -7.20 -11.70 15.95
N SER A 33 -5.97 -11.39 16.38
CA SER A 33 -5.40 -10.04 16.28
C SER A 33 -5.22 -9.59 14.83
N PHE A 34 -4.72 -10.46 13.96
CA PHE A 34 -4.60 -10.20 12.53
C PHE A 34 -5.98 -9.98 11.88
N PHE A 35 -6.98 -10.77 12.25
CA PHE A 35 -8.34 -10.62 11.74
C PHE A 35 -8.98 -9.30 12.19
N ALA A 36 -8.78 -8.90 13.45
CA ALA A 36 -9.27 -7.62 13.97
C ALA A 36 -8.60 -6.40 13.31
N TRP A 37 -7.29 -6.48 13.05
CA TRP A 37 -6.57 -5.44 12.32
C TRP A 37 -7.05 -5.36 10.85
N PHE A 38 -7.18 -6.49 10.18
CA PHE A 38 -7.69 -6.57 8.79
C PHE A 38 -9.13 -6.04 8.66
N PHE A 39 -10.01 -6.33 9.63
CA PHE A 39 -11.38 -5.80 9.64
C PHE A 39 -11.45 -4.30 10.00
N SER A 40 -10.46 -3.76 10.72
CA SER A 40 -10.41 -2.32 11.01
C SER A 40 -10.08 -1.50 9.75
N ASP A 41 -9.21 -2.01 8.88
CA ASP A 41 -8.90 -1.36 7.60
C ASP A 41 -10.09 -1.37 6.62
N ALA A 42 -10.91 -2.41 6.64
CA ALA A 42 -12.09 -2.50 5.78
C ALA A 42 -13.15 -1.40 6.04
N GLN A 43 -13.19 -0.82 7.25
CA GLN A 43 -14.13 0.26 7.60
C GLN A 43 -13.69 1.63 7.08
N VAL A 44 -12.39 1.86 6.87
CA VAL A 44 -11.86 3.16 6.40
C VAL A 44 -12.30 3.45 4.96
N HIS A 45 -12.42 2.42 4.13
CA HIS A 45 -12.84 2.57 2.73
C HIS A 45 -14.33 2.87 2.55
N TYR A 46 -15.21 2.50 3.49
CA TYR A 46 -16.63 2.80 3.39
C TYR A 46 -16.98 4.24 3.83
N ARG A 47 -16.22 4.82 4.76
CA ARG A 47 -16.56 6.14 5.34
C ARG A 47 -16.35 7.32 4.38
N ASN A 48 -15.53 7.15 3.35
CA ASN A 48 -15.21 8.22 2.41
C ASN A 48 -16.17 8.28 1.20
N ALA A 49 -17.01 7.27 0.97
CA ALA A 49 -17.92 7.24 -0.18
C ALA A 49 -19.15 8.15 -0.04
N ASP A 50 -19.46 8.64 1.17
CA ASP A 50 -20.65 9.45 1.46
C ASP A 50 -20.41 10.97 1.43
N ARG A 51 -19.18 11.44 1.23
CA ARG A 51 -18.87 12.88 1.24
C ARG A 51 -19.29 13.61 -0.05
N ASP A 52 -19.48 12.87 -1.14
CA ASP A 52 -19.69 13.45 -2.49
C ASP A 52 -21.14 13.36 -3.00
N ARG A 53 -22.12 12.99 -2.17
CA ARG A 53 -23.52 12.86 -2.63
C ARG A 53 -24.34 14.13 -2.38
N PRO A 54 -24.73 14.90 -3.41
CA PRO A 54 -25.63 16.04 -3.23
C PRO A 54 -27.05 15.57 -2.87
N ASN A 55 -27.55 16.09 -1.75
CA ASN A 55 -28.95 16.28 -1.31
C ASN A 55 -30.05 15.32 -1.81
N SER A 56 -30.43 14.42 -0.89
CA SER A 56 -31.81 14.03 -0.48
C SER A 56 -32.95 13.95 -1.52
N ALA A 57 -33.49 12.74 -1.69
CA ALA A 57 -34.91 12.48 -2.01
C ALA A 57 -35.55 11.62 -0.90
N PRO A 58 -36.87 11.74 -0.62
CA PRO A 58 -37.47 11.32 0.65
C PRO A 58 -37.71 9.80 0.72
N LYS A 59 -37.51 9.24 1.92
CA LYS A 59 -37.75 7.82 2.22
C LYS A 59 -39.24 7.49 2.13
N GLN A 60 -39.62 6.62 1.18
CA GLN A 60 -40.88 5.89 1.26
C GLN A 60 -40.75 4.71 2.26
N PRO A 61 -41.83 4.33 2.96
CA PRO A 61 -41.82 3.21 3.89
C PRO A 61 -41.66 1.88 3.14
N LEU A 62 -40.73 1.02 3.57
CA LEU A 62 -40.46 -0.28 2.97
C LEU A 62 -41.57 -1.28 3.35
N GLU A 63 -42.27 -1.82 2.36
CA GLU A 63 -43.13 -3.00 2.48
C GLU A 63 -42.30 -4.29 2.69
N PRO A 64 -42.87 -5.35 3.29
CA PRO A 64 -42.12 -6.56 3.62
C PRO A 64 -41.70 -7.30 2.34
N VAL A 65 -40.38 -7.51 2.21
CA VAL A 65 -39.79 -8.22 1.07
C VAL A 65 -40.15 -9.70 1.14
N GLU A 66 -40.95 -10.13 0.17
CA GLU A 66 -41.33 -11.52 -0.10
C GLU A 66 -40.09 -12.37 -0.41
N GLU A 67 -40.07 -13.59 0.13
CA GLU A 67 -38.96 -14.55 0.07
C GLU A 67 -38.73 -15.02 -1.37
N ILE A 68 -37.63 -14.58 -1.98
CA ILE A 68 -37.25 -15.00 -3.34
C ILE A 68 -36.65 -16.40 -3.29
N GLU A 69 -37.40 -17.36 -3.82
CA GLU A 69 -36.97 -18.72 -4.15
C GLU A 69 -35.76 -18.66 -5.11
N TYR A 70 -34.62 -19.19 -4.67
CA TYR A 70 -33.40 -19.23 -5.47
C TYR A 70 -33.56 -20.20 -6.65
N THR A 71 -34.00 -19.66 -7.78
CA THR A 71 -33.92 -20.36 -9.07
C THR A 71 -32.45 -20.42 -9.51
N THR A 72 -31.95 -21.63 -9.73
CA THR A 72 -30.59 -21.89 -10.21
C THR A 72 -30.40 -21.27 -11.60
N PRO A 73 -29.33 -20.49 -11.86
CA PRO A 73 -29.13 -19.88 -13.17
C PRO A 73 -28.85 -20.93 -14.26
N PRO A 74 -29.32 -20.72 -15.51
CA PRO A 74 -29.09 -21.66 -16.60
C PRO A 74 -27.62 -21.73 -17.00
N ARG A 75 -27.19 -22.95 -17.32
CA ARG A 75 -25.83 -23.38 -17.66
C ARG A 75 -25.34 -22.75 -18.98
N GLN A 76 -24.97 -21.47 -18.98
CA GLN A 76 -24.33 -20.78 -20.13
C GLN A 76 -22.78 -20.74 -20.01
N GLY A 77 -22.17 -21.83 -19.55
CA GLY A 77 -20.76 -21.86 -19.13
C GLY A 77 -19.74 -22.36 -20.16
N LEU A 78 -19.95 -22.19 -21.46
CA LEU A 78 -19.00 -22.69 -22.48
C LEU A 78 -18.41 -21.61 -23.41
N ARG A 79 -19.05 -20.45 -23.57
CA ARG A 79 -18.52 -19.36 -24.41
C ARG A 79 -17.53 -18.46 -23.67
N SER A 80 -17.59 -18.43 -22.34
CA SER A 80 -16.69 -17.65 -21.48
C SER A 80 -15.32 -18.31 -21.28
N LEU A 81 -15.24 -19.64 -21.36
CA LEU A 81 -13.98 -20.36 -21.15
C LEU A 81 -13.01 -20.19 -22.32
N GLU A 82 -13.50 -20.25 -23.57
CA GLU A 82 -12.65 -19.97 -24.75
C GLU A 82 -12.18 -18.51 -24.78
N GLU A 83 -12.99 -17.58 -24.28
CA GLU A 83 -12.61 -16.17 -24.17
C GLU A 83 -11.58 -15.95 -23.06
N ILE A 84 -11.73 -16.63 -21.92
CA ILE A 84 -10.73 -16.64 -20.84
C ILE A 84 -9.44 -17.28 -21.34
N GLU A 85 -9.52 -18.43 -22.02
CA GLU A 85 -8.37 -19.14 -22.58
C GLU A 85 -7.64 -18.28 -23.61
N ARG A 86 -8.38 -17.60 -24.51
CA ARG A 86 -7.82 -16.64 -25.46
C ARG A 86 -7.16 -15.45 -24.74
N LYS A 87 -7.75 -14.96 -23.65
CA LYS A 87 -7.18 -13.88 -22.83
C LYS A 87 -5.92 -14.35 -22.06
N THR A 88 -5.89 -15.58 -21.55
CA THR A 88 -4.72 -16.14 -20.88
C THR A 88 -3.59 -16.45 -21.87
N LEU A 89 -3.89 -17.01 -23.05
CA LEU A 89 -2.89 -17.28 -24.09
C LEU A 89 -2.32 -15.98 -24.65
N ALA A 90 -3.14 -14.95 -24.85
CA ALA A 90 -2.67 -13.63 -25.25
C ALA A 90 -1.75 -13.01 -24.19
N ARG A 91 -2.10 -13.16 -22.90
CA ARG A 91 -1.26 -12.69 -21.78
C ARG A 91 0.05 -13.46 -21.65
N GLU A 92 0.02 -14.77 -21.87
CA GLU A 92 1.19 -15.64 -21.83
C GLU A 92 2.16 -15.34 -22.98
N SER A 93 1.63 -15.06 -24.18
CA SER A 93 2.47 -14.64 -25.33
C SER A 93 3.14 -13.27 -25.15
N LEU A 94 2.63 -12.42 -24.25
CA LEU A 94 3.22 -11.12 -23.90
C LEU A 94 4.29 -11.23 -22.80
N GLN A 95 4.47 -12.40 -22.19
CA GLN A 95 5.45 -12.65 -21.13
C GLN A 95 6.70 -13.39 -21.63
N HIS A 96 6.94 -13.42 -22.95
CA HIS A 96 8.20 -13.90 -23.49
C HIS A 96 9.28 -12.82 -23.29
N VAL A 97 9.74 -12.68 -22.04
CA VAL A 97 11.02 -12.04 -21.75
C VAL A 97 12.06 -12.96 -22.36
N GLU A 98 12.79 -12.47 -23.36
CA GLU A 98 13.87 -13.21 -23.99
C GLU A 98 14.84 -13.65 -22.88
N GLU A 99 14.97 -14.96 -22.63
CA GLU A 99 15.70 -15.53 -21.47
C GLU A 99 17.19 -15.11 -21.40
N ASN A 100 17.71 -14.44 -22.42
CA ASN A 100 19.10 -13.99 -22.53
C ASN A 100 19.24 -12.47 -22.72
N TYR A 101 18.19 -11.69 -22.47
CA TYR A 101 18.30 -10.23 -22.54
C TYR A 101 18.93 -9.68 -21.25
N GLU A 102 20.18 -9.21 -21.37
CA GLU A 102 20.85 -8.43 -20.34
C GLU A 102 20.70 -6.94 -20.69
N PRO A 103 19.94 -6.15 -19.91
CA PRO A 103 19.71 -4.75 -20.22
C PRO A 103 21.03 -3.97 -20.12
N SER A 104 21.20 -3.02 -21.03
CA SER A 104 22.31 -2.07 -20.95
C SER A 104 22.15 -1.13 -19.75
N ASP A 105 23.26 -0.57 -19.26
CA ASP A 105 23.24 0.45 -18.19
C ASP A 105 22.31 1.62 -18.52
N GLN A 106 22.22 2.00 -19.80
CA GLN A 106 21.33 3.07 -20.27
C GLN A 106 19.85 2.70 -20.12
N GLU A 107 19.46 1.49 -20.48
CA GLU A 107 18.07 1.01 -20.34
C GLU A 107 17.68 0.89 -18.86
N ILE A 108 18.61 0.49 -17.99
CA ILE A 108 18.40 0.45 -16.54
C ILE A 108 18.18 1.87 -15.98
N GLU A 109 19.00 2.84 -16.39
CA GLU A 109 18.87 4.22 -15.94
C GLU A 109 17.57 4.87 -16.44
N GLU A 110 17.19 4.60 -17.70
CA GLU A 110 15.93 5.07 -18.27
C GLU A 110 14.71 4.47 -17.57
N ALA A 111 14.68 3.16 -17.36
CA ALA A 111 13.60 2.49 -16.64
C ALA A 111 13.50 2.96 -15.18
N ASN A 112 14.64 3.21 -14.52
CA ASN A 112 14.65 3.81 -13.19
C ASN A 112 14.03 5.20 -13.23
N ARG A 113 14.47 6.08 -14.14
CA ARG A 113 13.90 7.42 -14.28
C ARG A 113 12.40 7.39 -14.53
N GLU A 114 11.91 6.55 -15.43
CA GLU A 114 10.48 6.38 -15.69
C GLU A 114 9.72 5.90 -14.44
N SER A 115 10.30 4.95 -13.71
CA SER A 115 9.74 4.46 -12.44
C SER A 115 9.67 5.57 -11.40
N TRP A 116 10.75 6.37 -11.24
CA TRP A 116 10.80 7.50 -10.33
C TRP A 116 9.77 8.58 -10.70
N GLU A 117 9.67 8.97 -11.97
CA GLU A 117 8.66 9.92 -12.46
C GLU A 117 7.23 9.39 -12.22
N LYS A 118 7.03 8.08 -12.31
CA LYS A 118 5.73 7.45 -12.09
C LYS A 118 5.34 7.38 -10.61
N VAL A 119 6.31 7.19 -9.71
CA VAL A 119 6.06 7.09 -8.26
C VAL A 119 5.96 8.48 -7.61
N PHE A 120 6.84 9.41 -7.99
CA PHE A 120 6.96 10.72 -7.33
C PHE A 120 6.40 11.88 -8.15
N GLY A 121 6.03 11.65 -9.42
CA GLY A 121 5.56 12.70 -10.33
C GLY A 121 6.69 13.55 -10.89
N LYS A 122 6.35 14.40 -11.87
CA LYS A 122 7.24 15.48 -12.33
C LYS A 122 6.99 16.69 -11.46
N GLY A 123 7.80 16.88 -10.42
CA GLY A 123 7.67 18.03 -9.54
C GLY A 123 8.49 17.90 -8.26
N TRP A 124 8.50 19.01 -7.52
CA TRP A 124 8.95 19.04 -6.14
C TRP A 124 7.95 18.33 -5.24
N SER A 125 8.47 17.57 -4.30
CA SER A 125 7.73 17.01 -3.17
C SER A 125 8.38 17.48 -1.88
N CYS A 126 7.57 18.05 -0.98
CA CYS A 126 7.98 18.57 0.31
C CYS A 126 7.41 17.70 1.43
N LEU A 127 8.29 17.24 2.31
CA LEU A 127 7.94 16.37 3.42
C LEU A 127 8.45 16.98 4.73
N TYR A 128 7.64 16.85 5.78
CA TYR A 128 8.09 17.15 7.14
C TYR A 128 9.12 16.10 7.57
N ALA A 129 10.33 16.56 7.83
CA ALA A 129 11.53 15.75 8.03
C ALA A 129 12.43 16.40 9.09
N PRO A 130 12.02 16.46 10.37
CA PRO A 130 12.64 17.30 11.38
C PRO A 130 14.15 17.05 11.54
N THR A 131 14.94 18.12 11.59
CA THR A 131 16.41 18.10 11.70
C THR A 131 16.87 17.91 13.13
N MET A 132 15.99 18.13 14.11
CA MET A 132 16.29 18.11 15.55
C MET A 132 17.39 19.13 15.95
N ASN A 133 17.53 20.21 15.19
CA ASN A 133 18.38 21.35 15.54
C ASN A 133 17.58 22.41 16.32
N GLU A 134 18.17 23.59 16.57
CA GLU A 134 17.50 24.71 17.25
C GLU A 134 16.58 25.54 16.32
N ASN A 135 16.52 25.19 15.03
CA ASN A 135 15.81 25.90 13.98
C ASN A 135 14.69 25.03 13.40
N TRP A 136 13.58 24.92 14.12
CA TRP A 136 12.39 24.17 13.68
C TRP A 136 11.80 24.66 12.34
N HIS A 137 12.19 25.86 11.89
CA HIS A 137 11.75 26.42 10.61
C HIS A 137 12.39 25.74 9.40
N ASP A 138 13.45 24.92 9.57
CA ASP A 138 14.07 24.13 8.51
C ASP A 138 13.67 22.64 8.53
N ASP A 139 12.64 22.29 9.30
CA ASP A 139 12.17 20.91 9.49
C ASP A 139 11.42 20.34 8.27
N VAL A 140 11.36 21.07 7.16
CA VAL A 140 10.80 20.59 5.89
C VAL A 140 11.90 20.33 4.89
N SER A 141 11.84 19.17 4.23
CA SER A 141 12.75 18.78 3.16
C SER A 141 11.98 18.66 1.86
N CYS A 142 12.37 19.46 0.87
CA CYS A 142 11.78 19.45 -0.46
C CYS A 142 12.77 18.89 -1.48
N THR A 143 12.30 17.98 -2.35
CA THR A 143 13.12 17.31 -3.37
C THR A 143 12.37 17.20 -4.70
N ASP A 144 13.07 17.36 -5.82
CA ASP A 144 12.57 17.05 -7.17
C ASP A 144 13.08 15.69 -7.69
N GLY A 145 13.71 14.91 -6.80
CA GLY A 145 14.38 13.64 -7.11
C GLY A 145 15.86 13.77 -7.47
N VAL A 146 16.31 14.95 -7.89
CA VAL A 146 17.71 15.24 -8.26
C VAL A 146 18.34 16.20 -7.26
N ASN A 147 17.63 17.27 -6.94
CA ASN A 147 17.99 18.33 -6.02
C ASN A 147 17.17 18.19 -4.74
N ALA A 148 17.81 18.47 -3.61
CA ALA A 148 17.14 18.56 -2.32
C ALA A 148 17.51 19.89 -1.65
N HIS A 149 16.53 20.52 -1.02
CA HIS A 149 16.73 21.75 -0.25
C HIS A 149 15.80 21.79 0.97
N ARG A 150 16.18 22.60 1.96
CA ARG A 150 15.46 22.79 3.22
C ARG A 150 15.15 24.28 3.41
N PRO A 151 13.96 24.73 2.98
CA PRO A 151 13.58 26.13 3.10
C PRO A 151 13.35 26.51 4.57
N ASN A 152 13.60 27.78 4.90
CA ASN A 152 13.26 28.35 6.20
C ASN A 152 11.82 28.88 6.16
N LEU A 153 10.86 28.07 6.60
CA LEU A 153 9.43 28.36 6.54
C LEU A 153 8.93 28.99 7.84
N LEU A 154 7.99 29.92 7.74
CA LEU A 154 7.37 30.59 8.90
C LEU A 154 8.37 31.35 9.80
N ALA A 155 9.47 31.86 9.25
CA ALA A 155 10.59 32.44 10.00
C ALA A 155 10.22 33.56 11.00
N ASP A 156 9.07 34.22 10.82
CA ASP A 156 8.59 35.28 11.71
C ASP A 156 7.85 34.75 12.96
N TRP A 157 7.67 33.43 13.09
CA TRP A 157 6.85 32.80 14.13
C TRP A 157 7.73 32.27 15.27
N GLY A 158 7.39 32.62 16.52
CA GLY A 158 8.17 32.20 17.69
C GLY A 158 7.95 30.75 18.14
N PHE A 159 6.84 30.12 17.75
CA PHE A 159 6.55 28.71 18.02
C PHE A 159 5.75 28.18 16.83
N VAL A 160 6.16 27.02 16.32
CA VAL A 160 5.56 26.39 15.15
C VAL A 160 5.24 24.94 15.49
N THR A 161 4.04 24.49 15.16
CA THR A 161 3.65 23.09 15.32
C THR A 161 3.99 22.27 14.07
N GLU A 162 4.00 20.94 14.20
CA GLU A 162 4.12 20.04 13.04
C GLU A 162 3.02 20.32 12.01
N ASP A 163 1.79 20.60 12.45
CA ASP A 163 0.67 20.91 11.55
C ASP A 163 0.92 22.19 10.76
N ASP A 164 1.47 23.23 11.40
CA ASP A 164 1.82 24.49 10.74
C ASP A 164 2.94 24.27 9.71
N MET A 165 3.99 23.51 10.06
CA MET A 165 5.07 23.18 9.13
C MET A 165 4.58 22.36 7.94
N ARG A 166 3.70 21.38 8.15
CA ARG A 166 3.12 20.58 7.07
C ARG A 166 2.23 21.43 6.15
N ALA A 167 1.47 22.36 6.69
CA ALA A 167 0.69 23.30 5.89
C ALA A 167 1.60 24.22 5.06
N ALA A 168 2.61 24.82 5.68
CA ALA A 168 3.60 25.65 4.98
C ALA A 168 4.37 24.86 3.91
N ALA A 169 4.69 23.59 4.17
CA ALA A 169 5.33 22.70 3.20
C ALA A 169 4.46 22.49 1.95
N GLN A 170 3.15 22.29 2.11
CA GLN A 170 2.21 22.10 0.99
C GLN A 170 2.08 23.37 0.15
N GLU A 171 2.03 24.54 0.78
CA GLU A 171 2.00 25.82 0.08
C GLU A 171 3.29 26.05 -0.71
N TYR A 172 4.44 25.77 -0.09
CA TYR A 172 5.74 25.95 -0.72
C TYR A 172 5.98 24.92 -1.84
N GLU A 173 5.55 23.67 -1.68
CA GLU A 173 5.53 22.67 -2.74
C GLU A 173 4.74 23.15 -3.96
N SER A 174 3.55 23.72 -3.71
CA SER A 174 2.70 24.28 -4.77
C SER A 174 3.38 25.45 -5.48
N TYR A 175 4.09 26.29 -4.74
CA TYR A 175 4.90 27.38 -5.32
C TYR A 175 6.00 26.83 -6.24
N LEU A 176 6.78 25.85 -5.79
CA LEU A 176 7.85 25.25 -6.60
C LEU A 176 7.29 24.58 -7.87
N ASN A 177 6.19 23.84 -7.73
CA ASN A 177 5.51 23.17 -8.85
C ASN A 177 4.81 24.14 -9.81
N SER A 178 4.60 25.40 -9.41
CA SER A 178 4.11 26.46 -10.29
C SER A 178 5.21 27.16 -11.11
N GLY A 179 6.47 26.73 -10.96
CA GLY A 179 7.64 27.37 -11.57
C GLY A 179 8.41 28.31 -10.64
N GLY A 180 8.09 28.29 -9.34
CA GLY A 180 8.86 28.97 -8.31
C GLY A 180 10.27 28.41 -8.20
N THR A 181 11.23 29.27 -7.85
CA THR A 181 12.62 28.85 -7.61
C THR A 181 12.86 28.64 -6.11
N PRO A 182 13.57 27.56 -5.74
CA PRO A 182 13.98 27.26 -4.37
C PRO A 182 15.04 28.22 -3.81
#